data_AF-A0A170QC36-F1
#
_entry.id   AF-A0A170QC36-F1
#
_cell.length_a   1.000
_cell.length_b   1.000
_cell.length_c   1.000
_cell.angle_alpha   90.00
_cell.angle_beta   90.00
_cell.angle_gamma   90.00
#
_symmetry.space_group_name_H-M   'P 1'
#
loop_
_entity.id
_entity.type
_entity.pdbx_description
1 polymer ?
#
loop_
_entity_poly.entity_id
_entity_poly.type
_entity_poly.pdbx_seq_one_letter_code
_entity_poly.pdbx_strand_id
1 'polypeptide(L)'
;MVKDYWADTPQTRREKLMPFFWSTINTEGQLYGNVRKGSVVTLANPYWFSYPGYSEMLVGYVDLTRDSNDKENNPNITVLEYIHNQPGFHGKVAAFCSWDVFDFIINEKRSGILVNSGMEPFVGKYNGSKIGLLNEIMFQIPVPWKSVRYDAITHHFAMDYLEQYKPKLLFIAYDETDEYAHEGKYDKYLIAAHRLDKYVAELWNWTQKNYQYKNKTTILISTDHGRGHETIDAWRNHGSSVASAENVWMAVLGPDTPPRGEVLDNEPMTSSQVAATIGAFLGFEYSSEKPVGPVMNSMFYDTKR
;
A
#
# COMPACT_ATOMS: atom_id res chain seq x y z
N MET A 1 -10.27 10.07 22.05
CA MET A 1 -9.98 9.09 20.98
C MET A 1 -11.05 9.13 19.89
N VAL A 2 -12.21 8.45 19.99
CA VAL A 2 -13.28 8.63 18.95
C VAL A 2 -13.78 10.08 18.86
N LYS A 3 -13.88 10.77 20.00
CA LYS A 3 -14.28 12.19 20.07
C LYS A 3 -13.34 13.12 19.28
N ASP A 4 -12.07 12.76 19.14
CA ASP A 4 -11.06 13.61 18.51
C ASP A 4 -11.30 13.68 16.99
N TYR A 5 -11.87 12.61 16.43
CA TYR A 5 -12.22 12.47 15.01
C TYR A 5 -13.70 12.73 14.72
N TRP A 6 -14.51 13.02 15.75
CA TRP A 6 -15.94 13.25 15.59
C TRP A 6 -16.26 14.69 15.16
N ALA A 7 -17.26 14.84 14.32
CA ALA A 7 -17.87 16.09 13.87
C ALA A 7 -19.26 15.79 13.30
N ASP A 8 -20.09 16.82 13.17
CA ASP A 8 -21.50 16.66 12.79
C ASP A 8 -21.67 16.12 11.35
N THR A 9 -20.74 16.48 10.45
CA THR A 9 -20.81 16.05 9.05
C THR A 9 -19.81 14.92 8.76
N PRO A 10 -20.13 13.97 7.86
CA PRO A 10 -19.16 12.99 7.36
C PRO A 10 -17.90 13.63 6.75
N GLN A 11 -18.05 14.78 6.08
CA GLN A 11 -16.97 15.53 5.44
C GLN A 11 -15.96 16.05 6.46
N THR A 12 -16.42 16.67 7.54
CA THR A 12 -15.51 17.13 8.58
C THR A 12 -14.89 15.96 9.37
N ARG A 13 -15.62 14.84 9.53
CA ARG A 13 -15.07 13.63 10.19
C ARG A 13 -13.92 13.03 9.41
N ARG A 14 -14.06 12.86 8.09
CA ARG A 14 -13.01 12.28 7.25
C ARG A 14 -11.75 13.15 7.23
N GLU A 15 -11.91 14.48 7.16
CA GLU A 15 -10.82 15.46 7.24
C GLU A 15 -10.09 15.45 8.59
N LYS A 16 -10.82 15.29 9.70
CA LYS A 16 -10.19 15.14 11.02
C LYS A 16 -9.43 13.81 11.16
N LEU A 17 -9.96 12.73 10.57
CA LEU A 17 -9.37 11.40 10.66
C LEU A 17 -8.12 11.26 9.80
N MET A 18 -8.15 11.66 8.54
CA MET A 18 -7.04 11.54 7.59
C MET A 18 -6.78 12.90 6.93
N PRO A 19 -6.22 13.86 7.68
CA PRO A 19 -6.05 15.23 7.19
C PRO A 19 -5.20 15.33 5.93
N PHE A 20 -4.09 14.59 5.80
CA PHE A 20 -3.25 14.64 4.60
C PHE A 20 -3.98 14.10 3.37
N PHE A 21 -4.70 13.00 3.53
CA PHE A 21 -5.53 12.40 2.49
C PHE A 21 -6.61 13.36 1.96
N TRP A 22 -7.38 13.96 2.86
CA TRP A 22 -8.52 14.81 2.48
C TRP A 22 -8.18 16.28 2.22
N SER A 23 -6.95 16.72 2.54
CA SER A 23 -6.43 18.01 2.11
C SER A 23 -5.50 17.84 0.92
N THR A 24 -4.23 17.49 1.14
CA THR A 24 -3.19 17.44 0.11
C THR A 24 -3.54 16.49 -1.03
N ILE A 25 -3.83 15.21 -0.78
CA ILE A 25 -4.10 14.28 -1.88
C ILE A 25 -5.39 14.66 -2.62
N ASN A 26 -6.43 15.08 -1.89
CA ASN A 26 -7.68 15.53 -2.50
C ASN A 26 -7.53 16.80 -3.36
N THR A 27 -6.51 17.63 -3.15
CA THR A 27 -6.30 18.86 -3.94
C THR A 27 -5.20 18.72 -4.99
N GLU A 28 -4.19 17.90 -4.74
CA GLU A 28 -2.99 17.78 -5.58
C GLU A 28 -2.92 16.44 -6.34
N GLY A 29 -3.75 15.47 -5.96
CA GLY A 29 -3.76 14.12 -6.49
C GLY A 29 -5.15 13.68 -6.94
N GLN A 30 -5.41 12.37 -6.85
CA GLN A 30 -6.67 11.75 -7.22
C GLN A 30 -7.04 10.64 -6.23
N LEU A 31 -8.33 10.52 -5.94
CA LEU A 31 -8.91 9.51 -5.05
C LEU A 31 -9.98 8.72 -5.80
N TYR A 32 -9.94 7.38 -5.67
CA TYR A 32 -10.81 6.44 -6.36
C TYR A 32 -11.42 5.42 -5.39
N GLY A 33 -12.56 4.83 -5.75
CA GLY A 33 -13.21 3.75 -4.98
C GLY A 33 -14.36 4.21 -4.09
N ASN A 34 -14.82 5.45 -4.23
CA ASN A 34 -16.06 5.87 -3.58
C ASN A 34 -17.29 5.39 -4.36
N VAL A 35 -17.76 4.19 -4.04
CA VAL A 35 -18.93 3.55 -4.67
C VAL A 35 -20.21 4.40 -4.58
N ARG A 36 -20.32 5.27 -3.57
CA ARG A 36 -21.47 6.18 -3.40
C ARG A 36 -21.46 7.35 -4.40
N LYS A 37 -20.35 7.54 -5.10
CA LYS A 37 -20.13 8.59 -6.10
C LYS A 37 -19.81 8.01 -7.49
N GLY A 38 -20.19 6.76 -7.72
CA GLY A 38 -19.96 6.07 -8.99
C GLY A 38 -18.49 5.73 -9.27
N SER A 39 -17.58 5.91 -8.31
CA SER A 39 -16.19 5.52 -8.45
C SER A 39 -15.96 4.13 -7.86
N VAL A 40 -15.77 3.14 -8.72
CA VAL A 40 -15.67 1.73 -8.33
C VAL A 40 -14.26 1.22 -8.56
N VAL A 41 -13.66 0.65 -7.51
CA VAL A 41 -12.40 -0.11 -7.57
C VAL A 41 -12.64 -1.42 -6.82
N THR A 42 -12.36 -2.54 -7.47
CA THR A 42 -12.66 -3.88 -6.92
C THR A 42 -11.49 -4.85 -7.05
N LEU A 43 -11.53 -5.92 -6.28
CA LEU A 43 -10.69 -7.09 -6.50
C LEU A 43 -11.28 -7.97 -7.60
N ALA A 44 -10.43 -8.40 -8.53
CA ALA A 44 -10.82 -9.39 -9.54
C ALA A 44 -10.71 -10.83 -9.01
N ASN A 45 -9.86 -11.07 -8.01
CA ASN A 45 -9.73 -12.38 -7.40
C ASN A 45 -11.02 -12.74 -6.63
N PRO A 46 -11.41 -14.02 -6.56
CA PRO A 46 -12.66 -14.43 -5.92
C PRO A 46 -12.54 -14.58 -4.40
N TYR A 47 -11.38 -14.30 -3.81
CA TYR A 47 -11.06 -14.66 -2.44
C TYR A 47 -11.27 -13.51 -1.46
N TRP A 48 -10.88 -12.29 -1.86
CA TRP A 48 -11.08 -11.03 -1.13
C TRP A 48 -10.38 -10.95 0.24
N PHE A 49 -9.16 -11.46 0.33
CA PHE A 49 -8.28 -11.32 1.49
C PHE A 49 -6.81 -11.20 1.07
N SER A 50 -5.92 -11.13 2.05
CA SER A 50 -4.55 -10.60 1.93
C SER A 50 -3.68 -11.15 0.80
N TYR A 51 -3.13 -12.36 0.90
CA TYR A 51 -2.19 -12.85 -0.12
C TYR A 51 -2.82 -12.80 -1.54
N PRO A 52 -4.01 -13.37 -1.81
CA PRO A 52 -4.60 -13.27 -3.14
C PRO A 52 -4.74 -11.82 -3.65
N GLY A 53 -5.11 -10.89 -2.77
CA GLY A 53 -5.20 -9.45 -3.07
C GLY A 53 -3.85 -8.82 -3.41
N TYR A 54 -2.81 -9.07 -2.61
CA TYR A 54 -1.45 -8.61 -2.91
C TYR A 54 -0.89 -9.24 -4.18
N SER A 55 -1.14 -10.52 -4.41
CA SER A 55 -0.71 -11.21 -5.63
C SER A 55 -1.39 -10.59 -6.85
N GLU A 56 -2.71 -10.39 -6.83
CA GLU A 56 -3.42 -9.72 -7.91
C GLU A 56 -2.84 -8.32 -8.19
N MET A 57 -2.64 -7.52 -7.15
CA MET A 57 -2.15 -6.15 -7.25
C MET A 57 -0.72 -6.09 -7.82
N LEU A 58 0.19 -6.93 -7.31
CA LEU A 58 1.60 -6.89 -7.64
C LEU A 58 1.95 -7.64 -8.91
N VAL A 59 1.20 -8.68 -9.27
CA VAL A 59 1.41 -9.45 -10.51
C VAL A 59 0.58 -8.88 -11.67
N GLY A 60 -0.54 -8.24 -11.36
CA GLY A 60 -1.43 -7.64 -12.34
C GLY A 60 -2.46 -8.59 -12.94
N TYR A 61 -2.62 -9.80 -12.40
CA TYR A 61 -3.70 -10.73 -12.77
C TYR A 61 -4.05 -11.66 -11.61
N VAL A 62 -5.20 -12.32 -11.72
CA VAL A 62 -5.66 -13.30 -10.73
C VAL A 62 -4.96 -14.64 -10.92
N ASP A 63 -4.25 -15.08 -9.88
CA ASP A 63 -3.75 -16.46 -9.77
C ASP A 63 -4.63 -17.24 -8.80
N LEU A 64 -5.47 -18.14 -9.34
CA LEU A 64 -6.37 -18.98 -8.55
C LEU A 64 -5.63 -20.03 -7.69
N THR A 65 -4.32 -20.20 -7.86
CA THR A 65 -3.53 -21.07 -6.98
C THR A 65 -3.05 -20.36 -5.72
N ARG A 66 -3.24 -19.03 -5.62
CA ARG A 66 -2.96 -18.24 -4.42
C ARG A 66 -4.29 -17.99 -3.72
N ASP A 67 -4.73 -18.96 -2.93
CA ASP A 67 -6.03 -19.01 -2.25
C ASP A 67 -5.90 -19.20 -0.73
N SER A 68 -4.72 -18.91 -0.18
CA SER A 68 -4.44 -18.92 1.26
C SER A 68 -3.42 -17.85 1.65
N ASN A 69 -3.30 -17.58 2.95
CA ASN A 69 -2.26 -16.72 3.53
C ASN A 69 -1.02 -17.54 3.96
N ASP A 70 -0.84 -18.74 3.41
CA ASP A 70 0.29 -19.59 3.75
C ASP A 70 1.60 -19.00 3.25
N LYS A 71 2.68 -19.34 3.95
CA LYS A 71 4.06 -18.96 3.64
C LYS A 71 4.61 -19.76 2.46
N GLU A 72 3.98 -19.61 1.32
CA GLU A 72 4.36 -20.24 0.06
C GLU A 72 4.79 -19.19 -0.94
N ASN A 73 5.95 -19.36 -1.58
CA ASN A 73 6.43 -18.37 -2.54
C ASN A 73 5.46 -18.13 -3.69
N ASN A 74 5.29 -16.86 -4.08
CA ASN A 74 4.48 -16.49 -5.24
C ASN A 74 5.15 -17.06 -6.49
N PRO A 75 4.47 -17.94 -7.25
CA PRO A 75 5.06 -18.51 -8.45
C PRO A 75 5.24 -17.44 -9.54
N ASN A 76 4.47 -16.35 -9.50
CA ASN A 76 4.47 -15.33 -10.53
C ASN A 76 5.48 -14.21 -10.26
N ILE A 77 5.98 -13.58 -11.33
CA ILE A 77 6.88 -12.42 -11.25
C ILE A 77 6.06 -11.18 -10.90
N THR A 78 6.36 -10.56 -9.76
CA THR A 78 5.74 -9.30 -9.37
C THR A 78 6.29 -8.14 -10.19
N VAL A 79 5.55 -7.03 -10.27
CA VAL A 79 6.02 -5.77 -10.86
C VAL A 79 7.30 -5.26 -10.17
N LEU A 80 7.44 -5.52 -8.86
CA LEU A 80 8.65 -5.16 -8.10
C LEU A 80 9.86 -5.92 -8.64
N GLU A 81 9.73 -7.24 -8.83
CA GLU A 81 10.77 -8.11 -9.39
C GLU A 81 11.08 -7.78 -10.85
N TYR A 82 10.05 -7.54 -11.66
CA TYR A 82 10.24 -7.11 -13.03
C TYR A 82 11.05 -5.82 -13.12
N ILE A 83 10.68 -4.80 -12.33
CA ILE A 83 11.38 -3.51 -12.30
C ILE A 83 12.79 -3.66 -11.75
N HIS A 84 12.99 -4.48 -10.70
CA HIS A 84 14.32 -4.75 -10.14
C HIS A 84 15.31 -5.25 -11.20
N ASN A 85 14.82 -6.03 -12.17
CA ASN A 85 15.61 -6.59 -13.25
C ASN A 85 15.79 -5.67 -14.47
N GLN A 86 15.21 -4.45 -14.45
CA GLN A 86 15.40 -3.48 -15.54
C GLN A 86 16.75 -2.73 -15.43
N PRO A 87 17.32 -2.28 -16.57
CA PRO A 87 18.53 -1.48 -16.58
C PRO A 87 18.47 -0.28 -15.64
N GLY A 88 19.41 -0.19 -14.70
CA GLY A 88 19.51 0.92 -13.76
C GLY A 88 18.55 0.87 -12.56
N PHE A 89 17.88 -0.26 -12.33
CA PHE A 89 17.00 -0.51 -11.17
C PHE A 89 17.49 -1.63 -10.23
N HIS A 90 18.48 -2.42 -10.64
CA HIS A 90 19.11 -3.41 -9.77
C HIS A 90 19.63 -2.76 -8.48
N GLY A 91 19.27 -3.33 -7.32
CA GLY A 91 19.57 -2.76 -6.00
C GLY A 91 18.90 -1.41 -5.69
N LYS A 92 17.90 -1.00 -6.48
CA LYS A 92 17.11 0.24 -6.30
C LYS A 92 15.62 -0.01 -6.06
N VAL A 93 15.25 -1.26 -5.82
CA VAL A 93 13.91 -1.69 -5.40
C VAL A 93 14.02 -2.33 -4.02
N ALA A 94 13.12 -1.98 -3.11
CA ALA A 94 13.02 -2.58 -1.79
C ALA A 94 11.58 -2.59 -1.28
N ALA A 95 11.31 -3.46 -0.31
CA ALA A 95 10.03 -3.58 0.36
C ALA A 95 10.19 -3.58 1.89
N PHE A 96 9.34 -2.83 2.58
CA PHE A 96 9.26 -2.81 4.04
C PHE A 96 7.82 -3.11 4.45
N CYS A 97 7.61 -4.22 5.13
CA CYS A 97 6.27 -4.73 5.39
C CYS A 97 6.09 -5.01 6.88
N SER A 98 4.88 -4.78 7.40
CA SER A 98 4.57 -5.09 8.80
C SER A 98 4.32 -6.58 9.02
N TRP A 99 3.82 -7.30 8.01
CA TRP A 99 3.48 -8.73 8.07
C TRP A 99 4.55 -9.63 7.42
N ASP A 100 4.90 -10.75 8.05
CA ASP A 100 5.99 -11.64 7.62
C ASP A 100 5.72 -12.50 6.37
N VAL A 101 4.49 -12.52 5.84
CA VAL A 101 4.18 -13.30 4.62
C VAL A 101 4.66 -12.57 3.35
N PHE A 102 5.06 -11.30 3.47
CA PHE A 102 5.56 -10.54 2.33
C PHE A 102 6.85 -11.09 1.69
N ASP A 103 7.67 -11.82 2.46
CA ASP A 103 8.86 -12.51 1.91
C ASP A 103 8.45 -13.51 0.81
N PHE A 104 7.28 -14.13 0.99
CA PHE A 104 6.71 -15.12 0.10
C PHE A 104 5.87 -14.48 -1.02
N ILE A 105 5.09 -13.45 -0.70
CA ILE A 105 4.28 -12.68 -1.68
C ILE A 105 5.18 -12.06 -2.75
N ILE A 106 6.29 -11.44 -2.34
CA ILE A 106 7.27 -10.82 -3.23
C ILE A 106 8.27 -11.86 -3.78
N ASN A 107 8.39 -13.00 -3.11
CA ASN A 107 9.38 -14.04 -3.38
C ASN A 107 10.80 -13.47 -3.30
N GLU A 108 11.19 -13.05 -2.08
CA GLU A 108 12.48 -12.41 -1.77
C GLU A 108 13.65 -13.21 -2.35
N LYS A 109 13.66 -14.53 -2.12
CA LYS A 109 14.74 -15.42 -2.56
C LYS A 109 14.94 -15.44 -4.07
N ARG A 110 13.87 -15.46 -4.86
CA ARG A 110 13.98 -15.44 -6.34
C ARG A 110 14.28 -14.05 -6.84
N SER A 111 13.57 -13.05 -6.31
CA SER A 111 13.63 -11.67 -6.80
C SER A 111 14.95 -10.98 -6.48
N GLY A 112 15.63 -11.37 -5.39
CA GLY A 112 16.83 -10.69 -4.89
C GLY A 112 16.57 -9.28 -4.37
N ILE A 113 15.29 -8.91 -4.21
CA ILE A 113 14.87 -7.64 -3.61
C ILE A 113 15.09 -7.72 -2.10
N LEU A 114 15.54 -6.63 -1.48
CA LEU A 114 15.48 -6.52 -0.03
C LEU A 114 14.01 -6.43 0.39
N VAL A 115 13.52 -7.46 1.06
CA VAL A 115 12.22 -7.46 1.74
C VAL A 115 12.52 -7.51 3.23
N ASN A 116 12.08 -6.49 3.98
CA ASN A 116 12.18 -6.52 5.44
C ASN A 116 10.77 -6.57 6.01
N SER A 117 10.40 -7.72 6.57
CA SER A 117 9.03 -8.00 6.94
C SER A 117 8.88 -8.48 8.39
N GLY A 118 7.67 -8.40 8.95
CA GLY A 118 7.37 -8.96 10.27
C GLY A 118 8.35 -8.53 11.37
N MET A 119 8.80 -9.49 12.16
CA MET A 119 9.71 -9.27 13.28
C MET A 119 11.20 -9.31 12.88
N GLU A 120 11.53 -9.15 11.59
CA GLU A 120 12.92 -9.18 11.14
C GLU A 120 13.67 -7.88 11.48
N PRO A 121 14.87 -7.97 12.08
CA PRO A 121 15.69 -6.79 12.31
C PRO A 121 16.17 -6.22 10.96
N PHE A 122 16.17 -4.90 10.85
CA PHE A 122 16.74 -4.23 9.69
C PHE A 122 18.22 -3.90 9.95
N VAL A 123 19.09 -4.28 9.01
CA VAL A 123 20.52 -3.95 9.05
C VAL A 123 20.81 -2.97 7.91
N GLY A 124 20.81 -1.68 8.24
CA GLY A 124 21.12 -0.61 7.28
C GLY A 124 22.61 -0.55 6.91
N LYS A 125 22.96 0.34 5.97
CA LYS A 125 24.32 0.45 5.39
C LYS A 125 25.31 0.91 6.44
N TYR A 126 24.85 1.85 7.25
CA TYR A 126 25.52 2.34 8.42
C TYR A 126 24.67 1.85 9.58
N ASN A 127 25.21 0.98 10.44
CA ASN A 127 24.53 0.52 11.67
C ASN A 127 24.30 1.70 12.64
N GLY A 128 23.38 2.58 12.27
CA GLY A 128 23.09 3.81 12.98
C GLY A 128 22.40 3.51 14.30
N SER A 129 22.67 4.35 15.31
CA SER A 129 22.07 4.21 16.64
C SER A 129 20.54 4.16 16.62
N LYS A 130 19.90 4.86 15.67
CA LYS A 130 18.45 4.81 15.44
C LYS A 130 17.97 3.41 15.09
N ILE A 131 18.59 2.77 14.09
CA ILE A 131 18.21 1.41 13.66
C ILE A 131 18.53 0.38 14.74
N GLY A 132 19.67 0.52 15.42
CA GLY A 132 20.02 -0.31 16.58
C GLY A 132 18.94 -0.26 17.67
N LEU A 133 18.52 0.95 18.05
CA LEU A 133 17.46 1.14 19.04
C LEU A 133 16.12 0.58 18.54
N LEU A 134 15.74 0.82 17.28
CA LEU A 134 14.49 0.29 16.72
C LEU A 134 14.46 -1.24 16.71
N ASN A 135 15.57 -1.88 16.33
CA ASN A 135 15.72 -3.34 16.42
C ASN A 135 15.58 -3.81 17.87
N GLU A 136 16.20 -3.12 18.82
CA GLU A 136 16.10 -3.47 20.25
C GLU A 136 14.67 -3.35 20.77
N ILE A 137 14.02 -2.19 20.59
CA ILE A 137 12.68 -1.95 21.16
C ILE A 137 11.62 -2.82 20.50
N MET A 138 11.76 -3.18 19.22
CA MET A 138 10.83 -4.06 18.52
C MET A 138 10.67 -5.41 19.24
N PHE A 139 11.76 -5.94 19.83
CA PHE A 139 11.72 -7.19 20.60
C PHE A 139 11.45 -6.99 22.10
N GLN A 140 11.47 -5.76 22.61
CA GLN A 140 11.17 -5.44 24.02
C GLN A 140 9.69 -5.07 24.26
N ILE A 141 9.00 -4.57 23.23
CA ILE A 141 7.56 -4.33 23.30
C ILE A 141 6.78 -5.64 23.07
N PRO A 142 5.57 -5.79 23.63
CA PRO A 142 4.74 -6.95 23.35
C PRO A 142 4.52 -7.09 21.84
N VAL A 143 4.77 -8.30 21.32
CA VAL A 143 4.48 -8.64 19.92
C VAL A 143 2.95 -8.55 19.75
N PRO A 144 2.43 -7.57 18.99
CA PRO A 144 1.01 -7.25 19.01
C PRO A 144 0.17 -8.34 18.35
N TRP A 145 0.68 -8.91 17.26
CA TRP A 145 0.04 -9.98 16.49
C TRP A 145 1.15 -10.93 16.01
N LYS A 146 0.88 -12.25 16.00
CA LYS A 146 1.91 -13.32 15.91
C LYS A 146 3.04 -13.05 14.89
N SER A 147 2.68 -12.57 13.71
CA SER A 147 3.55 -12.36 12.55
C SER A 147 3.66 -10.90 12.10
N VAL A 148 3.08 -9.97 12.85
CA VAL A 148 2.95 -8.56 12.43
C VAL A 148 3.61 -7.65 13.47
N ARG A 149 4.52 -6.79 13.00
CA ARG A 149 5.10 -5.73 13.82
C ARG A 149 4.26 -4.45 13.76
N TYR A 150 4.45 -3.54 14.71
CA TYR A 150 3.85 -2.22 14.65
C TYR A 150 4.33 -1.44 13.42
N ASP A 151 3.40 -0.78 12.73
CA ASP A 151 3.66 0.05 11.54
C ASP A 151 4.70 1.15 11.78
N ALA A 152 4.84 1.62 13.03
CA ALA A 152 5.88 2.58 13.40
C ALA A 152 7.30 2.08 13.15
N ILE A 153 7.55 0.79 13.40
CA ILE A 153 8.86 0.18 13.14
C ILE A 153 9.07 0.05 11.62
N THR A 154 8.07 -0.48 10.90
CA THR A 154 8.09 -0.57 9.42
C THR A 154 8.36 0.79 8.78
N HIS A 155 7.63 1.82 9.21
CA HIS A 155 7.76 3.18 8.69
C HIS A 155 9.17 3.74 8.88
N HIS A 156 9.72 3.62 10.10
CA HIS A 156 11.03 4.19 10.38
C HIS A 156 12.18 3.41 9.73
N PHE A 157 12.05 2.10 9.54
CA PHE A 157 12.99 1.33 8.71
C PHE A 157 12.92 1.76 7.24
N ALA A 158 11.72 1.91 6.68
CA ALA A 158 11.54 2.38 5.31
C ALA A 158 12.11 3.80 5.10
N MET A 159 11.89 4.72 6.05
CA MET A 159 12.44 6.07 6.01
C MET A 159 13.96 6.10 6.09
N ASP A 160 14.55 5.29 6.98
CA ASP A 160 16.01 5.17 7.08
C ASP A 160 16.62 4.60 5.78
N TYR A 161 15.99 3.59 5.19
CA TYR A 161 16.41 3.05 3.90
C TYR A 161 16.28 4.08 2.76
N LEU A 162 15.15 4.79 2.70
CA LEU A 162 14.91 5.86 1.73
C LEU A 162 16.00 6.93 1.79
N GLU A 163 16.39 7.35 3.00
CA GLU A 163 17.45 8.33 3.25
C GLU A 163 18.84 7.84 2.82
N GLN A 164 19.20 6.60 3.18
CA GLN A 164 20.55 6.08 2.98
C GLN A 164 20.81 5.54 1.57
N TYR A 165 19.84 4.84 1.00
CA TYR A 165 20.03 4.06 -0.24
C TYR A 165 19.44 4.72 -1.47
N LYS A 166 18.49 5.64 -1.26
CA LYS A 166 17.81 6.38 -2.33
C LYS A 166 17.26 5.43 -3.41
N PRO A 167 16.30 4.56 -3.08
CA PRO A 167 15.67 3.66 -4.04
C PRO A 167 14.92 4.44 -5.13
N LYS A 168 14.68 3.78 -6.26
CA LYS A 168 13.80 4.28 -7.34
C LYS A 168 12.38 3.73 -7.22
N LEU A 169 12.21 2.60 -6.54
CA LEU A 169 10.92 2.02 -6.18
C LEU A 169 10.99 1.51 -4.75
N LEU A 170 10.05 1.94 -3.92
CA LEU A 170 9.92 1.53 -2.53
C LEU A 170 8.49 1.09 -2.28
N PHE A 171 8.31 -0.17 -1.91
CA PHE A 171 7.02 -0.72 -1.51
C PHE A 171 6.93 -0.74 0.02
N ILE A 172 5.84 -0.23 0.58
CA ILE A 172 5.62 -0.23 2.03
C ILE A 172 4.23 -0.79 2.31
N ALA A 173 4.17 -1.86 3.10
CA ALA A 173 2.91 -2.48 3.51
C ALA A 173 2.71 -2.32 5.02
N TYR A 174 1.66 -1.60 5.37
CA TYR A 174 1.20 -1.36 6.74
C TYR A 174 0.00 -2.24 7.05
N ASP A 175 -0.23 -2.53 8.34
CA ASP A 175 -1.16 -3.60 8.73
C ASP A 175 -1.98 -3.30 10.00
N GLU A 176 -1.64 -2.27 10.80
CA GLU A 176 -2.32 -2.04 12.09
C GLU A 176 -3.85 -1.87 11.93
N THR A 177 -4.30 -1.26 10.83
CA THR A 177 -5.75 -1.11 10.56
C THR A 177 -6.45 -2.45 10.35
N ASP A 178 -5.79 -3.43 9.74
CA ASP A 178 -6.38 -4.75 9.50
C ASP A 178 -6.60 -5.50 10.81
N GLU A 179 -5.53 -5.55 11.60
CA GLU A 179 -5.49 -6.26 12.87
C GLU A 179 -6.45 -5.67 13.91
N TYR A 180 -6.49 -4.34 14.07
CA TYR A 180 -7.46 -3.72 14.99
C TYR A 180 -8.91 -3.89 14.53
N ALA A 181 -9.15 -4.01 13.22
CA ALA A 181 -10.48 -4.33 12.72
C ALA A 181 -10.87 -5.77 13.07
N HIS A 182 -9.99 -6.77 12.89
CA HIS A 182 -10.25 -8.14 13.34
C HIS A 182 -10.60 -8.24 14.84
N GLU A 183 -9.86 -7.50 15.67
CA GLU A 183 -10.11 -7.42 17.12
C GLU A 183 -11.39 -6.66 17.50
N GLY A 184 -12.03 -5.95 16.57
CA GLY A 184 -13.17 -5.10 16.86
C GLY A 184 -12.84 -3.82 17.64
N LYS A 185 -11.56 -3.42 17.68
CA LYS A 185 -11.08 -2.25 18.42
C LYS A 185 -11.17 -0.99 17.56
N TYR A 186 -12.39 -0.52 17.34
CA TYR A 186 -12.67 0.62 16.44
C TYR A 186 -11.93 1.91 16.81
N ASP A 187 -11.75 2.21 18.10
CA ASP A 187 -10.98 3.36 18.55
C ASP A 187 -9.49 3.26 18.15
N LYS A 188 -8.90 2.07 18.28
CA LYS A 188 -7.52 1.79 17.85
C LYS A 188 -7.37 1.83 16.34
N TYR A 189 -8.36 1.31 15.61
CA TYR A 189 -8.44 1.42 14.15
C TYR A 189 -8.36 2.89 13.68
N LEU A 190 -9.13 3.79 14.30
CA LEU A 190 -9.10 5.21 13.94
C LEU A 190 -7.73 5.86 14.24
N ILE A 191 -7.09 5.48 15.35
CA ILE A 191 -5.74 5.97 15.69
C ILE A 191 -4.72 5.46 14.68
N ALA A 192 -4.80 4.18 14.29
CA ALA A 192 -3.93 3.58 13.29
C ALA A 192 -4.12 4.26 11.92
N ALA A 193 -5.36 4.47 11.46
CA ALA A 193 -5.65 5.18 10.22
C ALA A 193 -5.12 6.63 10.23
N HIS A 194 -5.31 7.36 11.34
CA HIS A 194 -4.77 8.72 11.49
C HIS A 194 -3.24 8.75 11.52
N ARG A 195 -2.60 7.72 12.08
CA ARG A 195 -1.13 7.60 12.10
C ARG A 195 -0.59 7.22 10.73
N LEU A 196 -1.24 6.30 10.02
CA LEU A 196 -0.93 5.94 8.64
C LEU A 196 -0.99 7.15 7.72
N ASP A 197 -2.03 7.99 7.84
CA ASP A 197 -2.14 9.26 7.12
C ASP A 197 -0.92 10.18 7.36
N LYS A 198 -0.42 10.25 8.62
CA LYS A 198 0.81 10.97 8.96
C LYS A 198 2.06 10.37 8.34
N TYR A 199 2.17 9.04 8.29
CA TYR A 199 3.29 8.37 7.63
C TYR A 199 3.35 8.64 6.13
N VAL A 200 2.21 8.62 5.46
CA VAL A 200 2.10 9.01 4.05
C VAL A 200 2.49 10.48 3.87
N ALA A 201 2.01 11.37 4.76
CA ALA A 201 2.38 12.78 4.74
C ALA A 201 3.90 12.99 4.94
N GLU A 202 4.53 12.23 5.84
CA GLU A 202 5.96 12.30 6.10
C GLU A 202 6.77 11.86 4.87
N LEU A 203 6.41 10.74 4.24
CA LEU A 203 7.01 10.26 2.99
C LEU A 203 6.90 11.33 1.89
N TRP A 204 5.70 11.86 1.65
CA TRP A 204 5.49 12.90 0.65
C TRP A 204 6.35 14.14 0.94
N ASN A 205 6.26 14.68 2.15
CA ASN A 205 7.00 15.88 2.54
C ASN A 205 8.52 15.68 2.44
N TRP A 206 9.03 14.50 2.79
CA TRP A 206 10.44 14.17 2.63
C TRP A 206 10.85 14.17 1.15
N THR A 207 10.07 13.52 0.28
CA THR A 207 10.37 13.48 -1.17
C THR A 207 10.37 14.87 -1.79
N GLN A 208 9.44 15.74 -1.39
CA GLN A 208 9.37 17.12 -1.90
C GLN A 208 10.47 18.04 -1.36
N LYS A 209 11.09 17.71 -0.23
CA LYS A 209 12.26 18.44 0.31
C LYS A 209 13.58 17.96 -0.30
N ASN A 210 13.63 16.75 -0.85
CA ASN A 210 14.83 16.16 -1.39
C ASN A 210 14.98 16.46 -2.89
N TYR A 211 16.07 17.12 -3.29
CA TYR A 211 16.30 17.53 -4.69
C TYR A 211 16.29 16.37 -5.71
N GLN A 212 16.59 15.14 -5.28
CA GLN A 212 16.58 13.98 -6.16
C GLN A 212 15.16 13.47 -6.45
N TYR A 213 14.21 13.72 -5.53
CA TYR A 213 12.86 13.16 -5.56
C TYR A 213 11.76 14.18 -5.82
N LYS A 214 12.01 15.45 -5.47
CA LYS A 214 11.06 16.55 -5.64
C LYS A 214 10.59 16.62 -7.09
N ASN A 215 9.28 16.66 -7.28
CA ASN A 215 8.63 16.68 -8.60
C ASN A 215 9.05 15.53 -9.53
N LYS A 216 9.51 14.40 -8.97
CA LYS A 216 9.94 13.19 -9.70
C LYS A 216 9.42 11.90 -9.06
N THR A 217 8.58 12.03 -8.04
CA THR A 217 8.10 10.90 -7.23
C THR A 217 6.59 10.85 -7.28
N THR A 218 6.07 9.65 -7.53
CA THR A 218 4.66 9.33 -7.40
C THR A 218 4.47 8.44 -6.18
N ILE A 219 3.46 8.75 -5.36
CA ILE A 219 2.95 7.88 -4.31
C ILE A 219 1.62 7.33 -4.79
N LEU A 220 1.54 6.01 -4.92
CA LEU A 220 0.31 5.25 -5.17
C LEU A 220 -0.03 4.47 -3.89
N ILE A 221 -1.27 4.60 -3.44
CA ILE A 221 -1.79 4.01 -2.20
C ILE A 221 -3.01 3.18 -2.56
N SER A 222 -3.12 1.98 -2.01
CA SER A 222 -4.30 1.13 -2.15
C SER A 222 -4.43 0.17 -0.97
N THR A 223 -5.48 -0.64 -0.98
CA THR A 223 -5.67 -1.76 -0.05
C THR A 223 -5.73 -3.06 -0.85
N ASP A 224 -5.20 -4.12 -0.27
CA ASP A 224 -5.22 -5.48 -0.79
C ASP A 224 -6.61 -6.12 -0.71
N HIS A 225 -7.44 -5.67 0.24
CA HIS A 225 -8.83 -6.08 0.32
C HIS A 225 -9.74 -5.02 0.97
N GLY A 226 -11.05 -5.27 0.87
CA GLY A 226 -12.12 -4.48 1.46
C GLY A 226 -12.74 -5.17 2.68
N ARG A 227 -13.67 -4.49 3.33
CA ARG A 227 -14.38 -4.98 4.53
C ARG A 227 -15.88 -4.79 4.39
N GLY A 228 -16.64 -5.62 5.08
CA GLY A 228 -18.09 -5.46 5.13
C GLY A 228 -18.51 -4.16 5.84
N HIS A 229 -19.66 -3.60 5.49
CA HIS A 229 -20.10 -2.32 6.05
C HIS A 229 -21.50 -2.36 6.68
N GLU A 230 -22.23 -3.46 6.54
CA GLU A 230 -23.62 -3.57 7.01
C GLU A 230 -23.72 -3.75 8.52
N THR A 231 -22.79 -4.51 9.12
CA THR A 231 -22.76 -4.78 10.56
C THR A 231 -21.35 -4.62 11.11
N ILE A 232 -21.24 -4.46 12.43
CA ILE A 232 -19.91 -4.43 13.09
C ILE A 232 -19.16 -5.73 12.84
N ASP A 233 -19.84 -6.88 12.79
CA ASP A 233 -19.21 -8.16 12.52
C ASP A 233 -18.72 -8.25 11.06
N ALA A 234 -19.52 -7.76 10.11
CA ALA A 234 -19.10 -7.67 8.72
C ALA A 234 -17.87 -6.75 8.55
N TRP A 235 -17.79 -5.64 9.28
CA TRP A 235 -16.61 -4.75 9.28
C TRP A 235 -15.35 -5.41 9.85
N ARG A 236 -15.50 -6.28 10.85
CA ARG A 236 -14.38 -7.03 11.45
C ARG A 236 -13.82 -8.12 10.53
N ASN A 237 -14.53 -8.46 9.46
CA ASN A 237 -14.20 -9.55 8.57
C ASN A 237 -14.04 -9.08 7.12
N HIS A 238 -13.48 -9.98 6.32
CA HIS A 238 -13.30 -9.86 4.88
C HIS A 238 -13.44 -11.27 4.27
N GLY A 239 -13.20 -11.38 2.96
CA GLY A 239 -13.32 -12.63 2.23
C GLY A 239 -14.63 -12.78 1.45
N SER A 240 -14.69 -13.78 0.59
CA SER A 240 -15.81 -14.05 -0.35
C SER A 240 -17.19 -14.21 0.29
N SER A 241 -17.25 -14.54 1.58
CA SER A 241 -18.50 -14.62 2.35
C SER A 241 -18.97 -13.27 2.91
N VAL A 242 -18.18 -12.21 2.82
CA VAL A 242 -18.48 -10.89 3.37
C VAL A 242 -18.89 -9.96 2.23
N ALA A 243 -20.16 -9.56 2.24
CA ALA A 243 -20.70 -8.65 1.24
C ALA A 243 -19.88 -7.35 1.16
N SER A 244 -19.57 -6.92 -0.06
CA SER A 244 -18.80 -5.72 -0.38
C SER A 244 -17.31 -5.76 -0.02
N ALA A 245 -16.77 -6.87 0.47
CA ALA A 245 -15.34 -7.00 0.78
C ALA A 245 -14.44 -6.98 -0.47
N GLU A 246 -15.02 -7.11 -1.67
CA GLU A 246 -14.33 -6.89 -2.94
C GLU A 246 -13.99 -5.42 -3.20
N ASN A 247 -14.67 -4.47 -2.56
CA ASN A 247 -14.49 -3.04 -2.84
C ASN A 247 -13.26 -2.50 -2.11
N VAL A 248 -12.36 -1.90 -2.87
CA VAL A 248 -11.14 -1.26 -2.37
C VAL A 248 -11.10 0.20 -2.79
N TRP A 249 -10.07 0.93 -2.37
CA TRP A 249 -9.85 2.30 -2.80
C TRP A 249 -8.41 2.50 -3.25
N MET A 250 -8.20 3.55 -4.03
CA MET A 250 -6.88 3.95 -4.49
C MET A 250 -6.71 5.45 -4.36
N ALA A 251 -5.48 5.88 -4.07
CA ALA A 251 -5.11 7.28 -4.08
C ALA A 251 -3.75 7.44 -4.75
N VAL A 252 -3.59 8.49 -5.55
CA VAL A 252 -2.35 8.76 -6.27
C VAL A 252 -2.01 10.24 -6.23
N LEU A 253 -0.72 10.54 -6.02
CA LEU A 253 -0.16 11.89 -5.96
C LEU A 253 1.24 11.87 -6.58
N GLY A 254 1.52 12.78 -7.51
CA GLY A 254 2.80 12.83 -8.20
C GLY A 254 2.81 13.81 -9.37
N PRO A 255 3.99 14.06 -9.98
CA PRO A 255 4.14 15.06 -11.04
C PRO A 255 3.41 14.70 -12.34
N ASP A 256 3.16 13.41 -12.59
CA ASP A 256 2.48 12.92 -13.78
C ASP A 256 0.96 12.83 -13.62
N THR A 257 0.45 13.10 -12.42
CA THR A 257 -0.95 12.92 -12.06
C THR A 257 -1.70 14.25 -12.04
N PRO A 258 -2.76 14.42 -12.87
CA PRO A 258 -3.54 15.65 -12.84
C PRO A 258 -4.32 15.76 -11.52
N PRO A 259 -4.38 16.95 -10.87
CA PRO A 259 -5.04 17.13 -9.58
C PRO A 259 -6.56 17.19 -9.76
N ARG A 260 -7.22 16.03 -9.72
CA ARG A 260 -8.68 15.91 -9.90
C ARG A 260 -9.43 15.64 -8.59
N GLY A 261 -8.70 15.41 -7.49
CA GLY A 261 -9.28 15.12 -6.19
C GLY A 261 -10.11 13.85 -6.19
N GLU A 262 -11.21 13.86 -5.45
CA GLU A 262 -12.17 12.75 -5.44
C GLU A 262 -12.82 12.55 -6.81
N VAL A 263 -12.42 11.49 -7.51
CA VAL A 263 -12.90 11.14 -8.85
C VAL A 263 -14.33 10.58 -8.75
N LEU A 264 -15.18 10.99 -9.68
CA LEU A 264 -16.60 10.63 -9.76
C LEU A 264 -16.85 9.85 -11.06
N ASP A 265 -17.80 8.93 -11.03
CA ASP A 265 -18.34 8.24 -12.22
C ASP A 265 -17.26 7.74 -13.21
N ASN A 266 -16.17 7.14 -12.71
CA ASN A 266 -15.11 6.60 -13.56
C ASN A 266 -15.42 5.18 -14.04
N GLU A 267 -14.80 4.80 -15.16
CA GLU A 267 -14.77 3.41 -15.60
C GLU A 267 -14.32 2.49 -14.45
N PRO A 268 -15.02 1.38 -14.18
CA PRO A 268 -14.67 0.46 -13.11
C PRO A 268 -13.21 0.01 -13.20
N MET A 269 -12.52 0.07 -12.07
CA MET A 269 -11.13 -0.36 -11.96
C MET A 269 -11.01 -1.64 -11.15
N THR A 270 -9.89 -2.34 -11.36
CA THR A 270 -9.52 -3.51 -10.54
C THR A 270 -8.11 -3.40 -10.00
N SER A 271 -7.83 -4.04 -8.87
CA SER A 271 -6.48 -4.11 -8.29
C SER A 271 -5.45 -4.71 -9.25
N SER A 272 -5.88 -5.59 -10.17
CA SER A 272 -5.04 -6.13 -11.25
C SER A 272 -4.39 -5.06 -12.16
N GLN A 273 -4.91 -3.83 -12.18
CA GLN A 273 -4.35 -2.73 -12.98
C GLN A 273 -3.17 -2.01 -12.32
N VAL A 274 -2.91 -2.28 -11.04
CA VAL A 274 -1.86 -1.59 -10.26
C VAL A 274 -0.48 -1.88 -10.82
N ALA A 275 -0.16 -3.14 -11.12
CA ALA A 275 1.15 -3.54 -11.64
C ALA A 275 1.53 -2.79 -12.93
N ALA A 276 0.65 -2.79 -13.94
CA ALA A 276 0.89 -2.07 -15.19
C ALA A 276 1.00 -0.56 -14.96
N THR A 277 0.20 -0.02 -14.04
CA THR A 277 0.21 1.41 -13.71
C THR A 277 1.52 1.85 -13.03
N ILE A 278 2.07 1.03 -12.12
CA ILE A 278 3.41 1.26 -11.52
C ILE A 278 4.49 1.25 -12.59
N GLY A 279 4.46 0.26 -13.49
CA GLY A 279 5.39 0.20 -14.63
C GLY A 279 5.33 1.49 -15.45
N ALA A 280 4.11 1.92 -15.80
CA ALA A 280 3.90 3.15 -16.55
C ALA A 280 4.45 4.39 -15.82
N PHE A 281 4.25 4.56 -14.51
CA PHE A 281 4.83 5.70 -13.76
C PHE A 281 6.35 5.75 -13.85
N LEU A 282 7.02 4.60 -13.97
CA LEU A 282 8.48 4.52 -14.10
C LEU A 282 8.96 4.52 -15.57
N GLY A 283 8.05 4.64 -16.54
CA GLY A 283 8.37 4.65 -17.96
C GLY A 283 8.64 3.25 -18.54
N PHE A 284 8.15 2.20 -17.90
CA PHE A 284 8.24 0.83 -18.39
C PHE A 284 6.89 0.33 -18.89
N GLU A 285 6.92 -0.41 -20.00
CA GLU A 285 5.83 -1.32 -20.34
C GLU A 285 5.99 -2.59 -19.51
N TYR A 286 5.11 -2.77 -18.53
CA TYR A 286 5.08 -3.99 -17.72
C TYR A 286 4.31 -5.07 -18.46
N SER A 287 4.91 -6.26 -18.56
CA SER A 287 4.27 -7.45 -19.09
C SER A 287 4.59 -8.64 -18.21
N SER A 288 3.74 -9.66 -18.28
CA SER A 288 3.89 -10.92 -17.55
C SER A 288 3.50 -12.09 -18.45
N GLU A 289 3.66 -13.32 -17.96
CA GLU A 289 3.34 -14.53 -18.73
C GLU A 289 1.87 -14.60 -19.13
N LYS A 290 0.98 -14.01 -18.32
CA LYS A 290 -0.45 -13.87 -18.59
C LYS A 290 -0.80 -12.40 -18.83
N PRO A 291 -1.91 -12.12 -19.57
CA PRO A 291 -2.40 -10.76 -19.72
C PRO A 291 -2.63 -10.10 -18.37
N VAL A 292 -2.07 -8.91 -18.19
CA VAL A 292 -2.22 -8.10 -16.98
C VAL A 292 -3.33 -7.07 -17.15
N GLY A 293 -3.86 -6.57 -16.04
CA GLY A 293 -4.80 -5.45 -16.05
C GLY A 293 -4.21 -4.23 -16.74
N PRO A 294 -4.98 -3.50 -17.57
CA PRO A 294 -4.46 -2.38 -18.33
C PRO A 294 -4.11 -1.19 -17.43
N VAL A 295 -3.19 -0.33 -17.90
CA VAL A 295 -2.82 0.92 -17.21
C VAL A 295 -4.05 1.76 -16.90
N MET A 296 -4.14 2.30 -15.68
CA MET A 296 -5.16 3.26 -15.28
C MET A 296 -4.86 4.64 -15.86
N ASN A 297 -5.13 4.82 -17.16
CA ASN A 297 -4.77 6.03 -17.91
C ASN A 297 -5.29 7.33 -17.28
N SER A 298 -6.41 7.28 -16.57
CA SER A 298 -6.97 8.44 -15.87
C SER A 298 -6.05 9.00 -14.75
N MET A 299 -5.10 8.21 -14.26
CA MET A 299 -4.09 8.65 -13.28
C MET A 299 -2.98 9.51 -13.89
N PHE A 300 -2.95 9.64 -15.21
CA PHE A 300 -1.95 10.39 -15.97
C PHE A 300 -2.58 11.59 -16.66
N TYR A 301 -1.75 12.56 -17.05
CA TYR A 301 -2.17 13.56 -18.03
C TYR A 301 -2.51 12.89 -19.36
N ASP A 302 -3.43 13.49 -20.13
CA ASP A 302 -3.77 13.10 -21.50
C ASP A 302 -2.61 13.39 -22.48
N THR A 303 -1.44 12.85 -22.20
CA THR A 303 -0.34 12.79 -23.15
C THR A 303 -0.26 11.36 -23.63
N LYS A 304 -0.48 11.18 -24.95
CA LYS A 304 -0.19 9.92 -25.65
C LYS A 304 1.20 9.46 -25.23
N ARG A 305 1.26 8.40 -24.44
CA ARG A 305 2.49 7.66 -24.15
C ARG A 305 2.75 6.69 -25.28
#